data_AF-A0A7R9L4X7-F1
#
_entry.id   AF-A0A7R9L4X7-F1
#
_cell.length_a   1.000
_cell.length_b   1.000
_cell.length_c   1.000
_cell.angle_alpha   90.00
_cell.angle_beta   90.00
_cell.angle_gamma   90.00
#
_symmetry.space_group_name_H-M   'P 1'
#
loop_
_entity.id
_entity.type
_entity.pdbx_description
1 polymer ?
#
loop_
_entity_poly.entity_id
_entity_poly.type
_entity_poly.pdbx_seq_one_letter_code
_entity_poly.pdbx_strand_id
1 'polypeptide(L)'
;MSVTVELVTVMLACARIGAIHSVIFAGFSAESLADRIIDANCVILVTADGAFRANKFIPLKSIADSALDICKQMNHKVMACIVNPHLNLKRNIIINKNNNNIESKCGINWDPNVDILWTDVMTNVCDYCEPEWMGAEDPLFILYTSGSTGKPKGIVHTIGGYLLYSYITFKYVFNYTDGDVFFSTADLGW
;
A
#
# COMPACT_ATOMS: atom_id res chain seq x y z
N MET A 1 2.36 0.58 -3.33
CA MET A 1 1.97 0.25 -4.72
C MET A 1 2.31 1.43 -5.62
N SER A 2 2.49 1.24 -6.93
CA SER A 2 2.53 2.37 -7.89
C SER A 2 1.14 2.99 -8.06
N VAL A 3 1.04 4.13 -8.76
CA VAL A 3 -0.24 4.77 -9.08
C VAL A 3 -1.03 3.89 -10.05
N THR A 4 -1.92 3.06 -9.51
CA THR A 4 -2.84 2.19 -10.25
C THR A 4 -4.25 2.32 -9.67
N VAL A 5 -5.25 1.80 -10.39
CA VAL A 5 -6.64 1.80 -9.90
C VAL A 5 -6.78 1.02 -8.61
N GLU A 6 -6.04 -0.09 -8.46
CA GLU A 6 -6.06 -0.92 -7.27
C GLU A 6 -5.57 -0.15 -6.03
N LEU A 7 -4.62 0.78 -6.16
CA LEU A 7 -4.19 1.61 -5.02
C LEU A 7 -5.35 2.48 -4.52
N VAL A 8 -6.10 3.12 -5.43
CA VAL A 8 -7.29 3.90 -5.06
C VAL A 8 -8.35 3.00 -4.41
N THR A 9 -8.58 1.81 -4.98
CA THR A 9 -9.51 0.82 -4.41
C THR A 9 -9.11 0.42 -2.99
N VAL A 10 -7.82 0.20 -2.71
CA VAL A 10 -7.32 -0.14 -1.36
C VAL A 10 -7.57 1.01 -0.38
N MET A 11 -7.25 2.25 -0.76
CA MET A 11 -7.46 3.42 0.10
C MET A 11 -8.94 3.54 0.50
N LEU A 12 -9.84 3.42 -0.48
CA LEU A 12 -11.28 3.49 -0.24
C LEU A 12 -11.80 2.27 0.51
N ALA A 13 -11.25 1.07 0.29
CA ALA A 13 -11.61 -0.13 1.03
C ALA A 13 -11.23 -0.02 2.51
N CYS A 14 -10.04 0.52 2.82
CA CYS A 14 -9.64 0.82 4.19
C CYS A 14 -10.62 1.81 4.84
N ALA A 15 -10.87 2.94 4.19
CA ALA A 15 -11.80 3.95 4.70
C ALA A 15 -13.22 3.39 4.90
N ARG A 16 -13.67 2.50 4.01
CA ARG A 16 -15.00 1.86 4.07
C ARG A 16 -15.20 1.01 5.32
N ILE A 17 -14.16 0.36 5.81
CA ILE A 17 -14.22 -0.50 7.01
C ILE A 17 -13.67 0.19 8.27
N GLY A 18 -13.43 1.51 8.21
CA GLY A 18 -12.85 2.27 9.32
C GLY A 18 -11.36 1.99 9.59
N ALA A 19 -10.66 1.33 8.67
CA ALA A 19 -9.23 1.07 8.78
C ALA A 19 -8.41 2.29 8.35
N ILE A 20 -7.33 2.55 9.08
CA ILE A 20 -6.41 3.66 8.80
C ILE A 20 -5.39 3.21 7.76
N HIS A 21 -5.45 3.77 6.55
CA HIS A 21 -4.46 3.46 5.53
C HIS A 21 -3.20 4.32 5.68
N SER A 22 -2.03 3.76 5.37
CA SER A 22 -0.78 4.53 5.26
C SER A 22 -0.12 4.25 3.93
N VAL A 23 -0.23 5.20 3.00
CA VAL A 23 0.31 5.05 1.64
C VAL A 23 1.79 5.41 1.65
N ILE A 24 2.61 4.47 1.21
CA ILE A 24 4.06 4.63 1.12
C ILE A 24 4.46 4.69 -0.35
N PHE A 25 5.21 5.73 -0.71
CA PHE A 25 5.71 5.94 -2.06
C PHE A 25 6.50 4.72 -2.57
N ALA A 26 6.14 4.25 -3.77
CA ALA A 26 6.68 3.03 -4.39
C ALA A 26 8.20 3.03 -4.61
N GLY A 27 8.86 4.20 -4.58
CA GLY A 27 10.30 4.33 -4.76
C GLY A 27 11.14 4.31 -3.48
N PHE A 28 10.53 4.10 -2.31
CA PHE A 28 11.29 3.98 -1.06
C PHE A 28 12.02 2.64 -0.90
N SER A 29 13.06 2.66 -0.07
CA SER A 29 13.83 1.47 0.29
C SER A 29 13.07 0.55 1.25
N ALA A 30 13.57 -0.67 1.44
CA ALA A 30 13.01 -1.63 2.37
C ALA A 30 13.05 -1.11 3.82
N GLU A 31 14.12 -0.44 4.22
CA GLU A 31 14.28 0.17 5.55
C GLU A 31 13.25 1.28 5.76
N SER A 32 13.11 2.17 4.76
CA SER A 32 12.13 3.26 4.81
C SER A 32 10.69 2.76 4.88
N LEU A 33 10.39 1.64 4.22
CA LEU A 33 9.10 0.97 4.30
C LEU A 33 8.89 0.33 5.68
N ALA A 34 9.88 -0.42 6.18
CA ALA A 34 9.83 -1.09 7.47
C ALA A 34 9.64 -0.11 8.64
N ASP A 35 10.40 0.99 8.66
CA ASP A 35 10.27 2.03 9.70
C ASP A 35 8.84 2.54 9.82
N ARG A 36 8.15 2.72 8.69
CA ARG A 36 6.78 3.23 8.64
C ARG A 36 5.75 2.16 8.99
N ILE A 37 5.96 0.91 8.58
CA ILE A 37 5.13 -0.22 8.99
C ILE A 37 5.16 -0.38 10.52
N ILE A 38 6.36 -0.30 11.11
CA ILE A 38 6.56 -0.44 12.56
C ILE A 38 5.95 0.76 13.30
N ASP A 39 6.24 1.98 12.88
CA ASP A 39 5.75 3.20 13.55
C ASP A 39 4.21 3.30 13.52
N ALA A 40 3.58 2.93 12.41
CA ALA A 40 2.12 2.89 12.28
C ALA A 40 1.47 1.63 12.89
N ASN A 41 2.27 0.71 13.42
CA ASN A 41 1.83 -0.61 13.89
C ASN A 41 1.01 -1.40 12.84
N CYS A 42 1.35 -1.27 11.55
CA CYS A 42 0.62 -1.91 10.46
C CYS A 42 0.73 -3.44 10.51
N VAL A 43 -0.40 -4.14 10.47
CA VAL A 43 -0.43 -5.63 10.45
C VAL A 43 -0.75 -6.22 9.08
N ILE A 44 -1.13 -5.39 8.10
CA ILE A 44 -1.37 -5.79 6.71
C ILE A 44 -0.56 -4.87 5.79
N LEU A 45 0.14 -5.45 4.83
CA LEU A 45 0.80 -4.74 3.74
C LEU A 45 0.09 -5.06 2.42
N VAL A 46 -0.19 -4.05 1.61
CA VAL A 46 -0.68 -4.25 0.23
C VAL A 46 0.35 -3.72 -0.76
N THR A 47 0.79 -4.57 -1.67
CA THR A 47 1.85 -4.28 -2.64
C THR A 47 1.54 -4.89 -4.01
N ALA A 48 2.46 -4.77 -4.95
CA ALA A 48 2.41 -5.44 -6.24
C ALA A 48 3.67 -6.27 -6.47
N ASP A 49 3.64 -7.16 -7.46
CA ASP A 49 4.80 -7.95 -7.89
C ASP A 49 5.97 -7.08 -8.36
N GLY A 50 5.68 -6.03 -9.13
CA GLY A 50 6.61 -4.99 -9.54
C GLY A 50 5.91 -3.84 -10.24
N ALA A 51 6.65 -2.81 -10.61
CA ALA A 51 6.15 -1.70 -11.41
C ALA A 51 7.24 -1.12 -12.30
N PHE A 52 6.85 -0.37 -13.34
CA PHE A 52 7.76 0.47 -14.10
C PHE A 52 7.48 1.94 -13.80
N ARG A 53 8.55 2.71 -13.56
CA ARG A 53 8.51 4.17 -13.54
C ARG A 53 9.37 4.68 -14.69
N ALA A 54 8.71 5.19 -15.73
CA ALA A 54 9.33 5.36 -17.05
C ALA A 54 10.02 4.04 -17.46
N ASN A 55 11.31 4.07 -17.77
CA ASN A 55 12.06 2.89 -18.21
C ASN A 55 12.71 2.10 -17.06
N LYS A 56 12.50 2.52 -15.79
CA LYS A 56 13.10 1.88 -14.62
C LYS A 56 12.13 0.87 -14.00
N PHE A 57 12.56 -0.39 -13.95
CA PHE A 57 11.88 -1.42 -13.19
C PHE A 57 12.05 -1.21 -11.67
N ILE A 58 10.96 -1.36 -10.92
CA ILE A 58 10.91 -1.28 -9.46
C ILE A 58 10.40 -2.64 -8.93
N PRO A 59 11.24 -3.43 -8.25
CA PRO A 59 10.88 -4.76 -7.76
C PRO A 59 10.11 -4.67 -6.43
N LEU A 60 8.86 -4.20 -6.49
CA LEU A 60 8.04 -3.90 -5.32
C LEU A 60 7.90 -5.07 -4.33
N LYS A 61 7.70 -6.30 -4.81
CA LYS A 61 7.61 -7.47 -3.92
C LYS A 61 8.95 -7.79 -3.24
N SER A 62 10.06 -7.65 -3.95
CA SER A 62 11.39 -7.88 -3.36
C SER A 62 11.70 -6.87 -2.26
N ILE A 63 11.34 -5.59 -2.47
CA ILE A 63 11.47 -4.54 -1.45
C ILE A 63 10.55 -4.84 -0.25
N ALA A 64 9.32 -5.28 -0.51
CA ALA A 64 8.38 -5.67 0.55
C ALA A 64 8.94 -6.83 1.38
N ASP A 65 9.49 -7.88 0.76
CA ASP A 65 10.08 -9.02 1.48
C ASP A 65 11.19 -8.59 2.43
N SER A 66 12.14 -7.79 1.93
CA SER A 66 13.21 -7.24 2.77
C SER A 66 12.65 -6.38 3.91
N ALA A 67 11.61 -5.58 3.67
CA ALA A 67 10.98 -4.77 4.72
C ALA A 67 10.29 -5.65 5.78
N LEU A 68 9.62 -6.72 5.37
CA LEU A 68 8.98 -7.67 6.27
C LEU A 68 10.00 -8.43 7.12
N ASP A 69 11.16 -8.75 6.58
CA ASP A 69 12.25 -9.37 7.35
C ASP A 69 12.82 -8.40 8.40
N ILE A 70 12.98 -7.11 8.07
CA ILE A 70 13.34 -6.08 9.04
C ILE A 70 12.26 -5.98 10.13
N CYS A 71 10.97 -5.97 9.76
CA CYS A 71 9.88 -5.96 10.74
C CYS A 71 9.95 -7.16 11.69
N LYS A 72 10.19 -8.38 11.17
CA LYS A 72 10.37 -9.59 11.98
C LYS A 72 11.55 -9.46 12.95
N GLN A 73 12.69 -8.94 12.50
CA GLN A 73 13.87 -8.70 13.35
C GLN A 73 13.58 -7.70 14.48
N MET A 74 12.72 -6.72 14.21
CA MET A 74 12.27 -5.71 15.17
C MET A 74 11.04 -6.18 16.00
N ASN A 75 10.70 -7.47 15.94
CA ASN A 75 9.59 -8.09 16.65
C ASN A 75 8.20 -7.50 16.32
N HIS A 76 8.05 -6.93 15.12
CA HIS A 76 6.78 -6.43 14.59
C HIS A 76 6.18 -7.45 13.60
N LYS A 77 5.00 -7.98 13.92
CA LYS A 77 4.36 -9.04 13.13
C LYS A 77 3.39 -8.45 12.11
N VAL A 78 3.74 -8.59 10.82
CA VAL A 78 2.79 -8.41 9.71
C VAL A 78 2.08 -9.73 9.45
N MET A 79 0.76 -9.72 9.52
CA MET A 79 -0.11 -10.89 9.39
C MET A 79 -0.32 -11.30 7.93
N ALA A 80 -0.41 -10.33 7.03
CA ALA A 80 -0.64 -10.58 5.61
C ALA A 80 0.06 -9.55 4.72
N CYS A 81 0.58 -10.03 3.60
CA CYS A 81 1.10 -9.24 2.50
C CYS A 81 0.25 -9.56 1.26
N ILE A 82 -0.67 -8.67 0.90
CA ILE A 82 -1.53 -8.84 -0.27
C ILE A 82 -0.77 -8.34 -1.49
N VAL A 83 -0.58 -9.19 -2.49
CA VAL A 83 0.23 -8.91 -3.68
C VAL A 83 -0.64 -8.84 -4.93
N ASN A 84 -0.72 -7.66 -5.54
CA ASN A 84 -1.33 -7.47 -6.87
C ASN A 84 -0.37 -7.96 -7.97
N PRO A 85 -0.77 -8.90 -8.86
CA PRO A 85 0.05 -9.34 -9.99
C PRO A 85 0.04 -8.31 -11.14
N HIS A 86 0.52 -7.10 -10.88
CA HIS A 86 0.49 -5.98 -11.82
C HIS A 86 1.26 -6.25 -13.12
N LEU A 87 2.43 -6.90 -13.02
CA LEU A 87 3.27 -7.26 -14.17
C LEU A 87 3.16 -8.76 -14.53
N ASN A 88 2.37 -9.53 -13.79
CA ASN A 88 2.22 -10.98 -13.93
C ASN A 88 3.57 -11.72 -13.87
N LEU A 89 4.45 -11.32 -12.96
CA LEU A 89 5.74 -11.99 -12.77
C LEU A 89 5.54 -13.43 -12.27
N LYS A 90 6.39 -14.35 -12.74
CA LYS A 90 6.35 -15.75 -12.31
C LYS A 90 6.65 -15.83 -10.82
N ARG A 91 5.97 -16.71 -10.09
CA ARG A 91 6.21 -16.93 -8.66
C ARG A 91 7.18 -18.08 -8.48
N ASN A 92 8.19 -17.88 -7.64
CA ASN A 92 9.07 -18.93 -7.16
C ASN A 92 8.63 -19.26 -5.73
N ILE A 93 8.08 -20.46 -5.51
CA ILE A 93 7.69 -20.91 -4.17
C ILE A 93 8.94 -21.40 -3.45
N ILE A 94 9.33 -20.76 -2.34
CA ILE A 94 10.41 -21.27 -1.49
C ILE A 94 9.84 -22.41 -0.65
N ILE A 95 10.15 -23.63 -1.06
CA ILE A 95 9.98 -24.82 -0.21
C ILE A 95 11.34 -25.09 0.42
N ASN A 96 11.45 -24.97 1.75
CA ASN A 96 12.65 -25.39 2.49
C ASN A 96 12.83 -26.92 2.40
N LYS A 97 13.35 -27.38 1.26
CA LYS A 97 13.92 -28.70 1.08
C LYS A 97 15.34 -28.50 0.58
N ASN A 98 16.30 -28.97 1.38
CA ASN A 98 17.73 -28.91 1.16
C ASN A 98 18.12 -29.05 -0.33
N ASN A 99 18.80 -28.00 -0.82
CA ASN A 99 19.64 -27.91 -2.01
C ASN A 99 19.04 -28.10 -3.43
N ASN A 100 19.54 -27.21 -4.29
CA ASN A 100 19.64 -27.27 -5.75
C ASN A 100 18.36 -27.02 -6.56
N ASN A 101 18.12 -25.76 -6.97
CA ASN A 101 18.34 -25.35 -8.36
C ASN A 101 17.77 -23.98 -8.78
N ILE A 102 18.56 -23.33 -9.65
CA ILE A 102 18.24 -22.41 -10.75
C ILE A 102 17.50 -21.11 -10.37
N GLU A 103 18.29 -20.07 -10.12
CA GLU A 103 17.85 -18.68 -10.09
C GLU A 103 17.30 -18.25 -11.46
N SER A 104 15.97 -18.20 -11.56
CA SER A 104 15.30 -17.39 -12.56
C SER A 104 15.36 -15.94 -12.08
N LYS A 105 16.10 -15.08 -12.80
CA LYS A 105 16.23 -13.63 -12.54
C LYS A 105 14.90 -12.85 -12.66
N CYS A 106 13.79 -13.51 -12.93
CA CYS A 106 12.50 -12.90 -13.26
C CYS A 106 11.33 -13.58 -12.52
N GLY A 107 11.54 -13.98 -11.27
CA GLY A 107 10.48 -14.49 -10.42
C GLY A 107 10.42 -13.78 -9.07
N ILE A 108 9.22 -13.60 -8.52
CA ILE A 108 9.02 -13.09 -7.17
C ILE A 108 9.14 -14.23 -6.15
N ASN A 109 9.78 -13.95 -5.02
CA ASN A 109 9.72 -14.84 -3.87
C ASN A 109 8.30 -14.86 -3.28
N TRP A 110 7.86 -16.02 -2.80
CA TRP A 110 6.55 -16.24 -2.22
C TRP A 110 6.63 -17.02 -0.90
N ASP A 111 6.22 -16.38 0.19
CA ASP A 111 6.04 -16.99 1.52
C ASP A 111 4.56 -17.32 1.74
N PRO A 112 4.15 -18.61 1.71
CA PRO A 112 2.74 -18.99 1.84
C PRO A 112 2.14 -18.68 3.22
N ASN A 113 2.94 -18.31 4.23
CA ASN A 113 2.45 -17.97 5.56
C ASN A 113 2.04 -16.51 5.70
N VAL A 114 2.46 -15.64 4.78
CA VAL A 114 2.23 -14.20 4.84
C VAL A 114 1.68 -13.66 3.52
N ASP A 115 2.16 -14.16 2.38
CA ASP A 115 1.77 -13.66 1.07
C ASP A 115 0.43 -14.23 0.61
N ILE A 116 -0.47 -13.33 0.22
CA ILE A 116 -1.79 -13.64 -0.32
C ILE A 116 -1.91 -12.97 -1.68
N LEU A 117 -2.40 -13.71 -2.67
CA LEU A 117 -2.62 -13.15 -3.99
C LEU A 117 -3.88 -12.29 -4.00
N TRP A 118 -3.80 -11.09 -4.57
CA TRP A 118 -4.93 -10.20 -4.74
C TRP A 118 -6.16 -10.87 -5.36
N THR A 119 -5.98 -11.62 -6.46
CA THR A 119 -7.11 -12.28 -7.13
C THR A 119 -7.79 -13.31 -6.24
N ASP A 120 -7.06 -13.98 -5.35
CA ASP A 120 -7.63 -14.98 -4.43
C ASP A 120 -8.50 -14.29 -3.37
N VAL A 121 -8.07 -13.12 -2.88
CA VAL A 121 -8.87 -12.27 -1.99
C VAL A 121 -10.15 -11.79 -2.69
N MET A 122 -10.08 -11.46 -3.97
CA MET A 122 -11.23 -10.91 -4.71
C MET A 122 -12.22 -11.97 -5.20
N THR A 123 -11.85 -13.25 -5.29
CA THR A 123 -12.69 -14.28 -5.94
C THR A 123 -13.90 -14.69 -5.10
N ASN A 124 -13.80 -14.64 -3.77
CA ASN A 124 -14.81 -15.20 -2.86
C ASN A 124 -15.48 -14.14 -1.97
N VAL A 125 -15.51 -12.88 -2.40
CA VAL A 125 -16.09 -11.77 -1.64
C VAL A 125 -17.34 -11.22 -2.31
N CYS A 126 -18.26 -10.69 -1.50
CA CYS A 126 -19.44 -9.98 -1.98
C CYS A 126 -19.02 -8.70 -2.74
N ASP A 127 -19.78 -8.32 -3.77
CA ASP A 127 -19.60 -7.05 -4.48
C ASP A 127 -20.08 -5.84 -3.66
N TYR A 128 -20.72 -6.11 -2.51
CA TYR A 128 -21.17 -5.13 -1.55
C TYR A 128 -20.65 -5.41 -0.15
N CYS A 129 -20.16 -4.35 0.50
CA CYS A 129 -19.73 -4.32 1.90
C CYS A 129 -20.42 -3.13 2.56
N GLU A 130 -21.14 -3.31 3.66
CA GLU A 130 -21.72 -2.18 4.41
C GLU A 130 -20.59 -1.27 4.94
N PRO A 131 -20.68 0.07 4.79
CA PRO A 131 -19.68 0.98 5.32
C PRO A 131 -19.77 1.07 6.85
N GLU A 132 -18.62 1.12 7.51
CA GLU A 132 -18.52 1.36 8.95
C GLU A 132 -18.92 2.81 9.29
N TRP A 133 -19.69 2.98 10.36
CA TRP A 133 -20.11 4.31 10.82
C TRP A 133 -19.02 4.93 11.69
N MET A 134 -18.38 5.97 11.16
CA MET A 134 -17.25 6.65 11.81
C MET A 134 -17.63 8.05 12.28
N GLY A 135 -17.00 8.50 13.37
CA GLY A 135 -17.05 9.88 13.83
C GLY A 135 -16.22 10.82 12.95
N ALA A 136 -16.53 12.12 13.01
CA ALA A 136 -15.80 13.13 12.23
C ALA A 136 -14.31 13.23 12.61
N GLU A 137 -13.97 12.94 13.86
CA GLU A 137 -12.60 12.98 14.39
C GLU A 137 -11.90 11.62 14.39
N ASP A 138 -12.52 10.57 13.85
CA ASP A 138 -11.83 9.30 13.70
C ASP A 138 -10.72 9.42 12.64
N PRO A 139 -9.57 8.73 12.83
CA PRO A 139 -8.47 8.81 11.87
C PRO A 139 -8.83 8.16 10.54
N LEU A 140 -8.55 8.85 9.43
CA LEU A 140 -8.74 8.34 8.07
C LEU A 140 -7.45 7.70 7.54
N PHE A 141 -6.33 8.41 7.64
CA PHE A 141 -5.04 7.94 7.13
C PHE A 141 -3.85 8.53 7.88
N ILE A 142 -2.70 7.85 7.74
CA ILE A 142 -1.39 8.33 8.17
C ILE A 142 -0.52 8.54 6.94
N LEU A 143 -0.05 9.77 6.72
CA LEU A 143 0.89 10.09 5.66
C LEU A 143 2.25 10.49 6.24
N TYR A 144 3.28 9.74 5.89
CA TYR A 144 4.62 9.94 6.42
C TYR A 144 5.41 10.98 5.64
N THR A 145 5.93 11.98 6.35
CA THR A 145 6.82 13.01 5.80
C THR A 145 8.26 12.84 6.30
N SER A 146 9.22 13.41 5.57
CA SER A 146 10.62 13.46 6.00
C SER A 146 10.75 14.36 7.23
N GLY A 147 11.04 13.75 8.38
CA GLY A 147 11.34 14.50 9.60
C GLY A 147 12.75 15.08 9.56
N SER A 148 12.95 16.25 10.18
CA SER A 148 14.28 16.84 10.39
C SER A 148 15.18 16.02 11.32
N THR A 149 14.61 15.09 12.09
CA THR A 149 15.25 14.31 13.15
C THR A 149 15.55 12.86 12.76
N GLY A 150 15.55 12.54 11.47
CA GLY A 150 15.88 11.21 10.94
C GLY A 150 14.74 10.18 10.99
N LYS A 151 13.89 10.19 12.02
CA LYS A 151 12.67 9.35 12.07
C LYS A 151 11.53 9.95 11.22
N PRO A 152 10.79 9.13 10.45
CA PRO A 152 9.66 9.60 9.67
C PRO A 152 8.53 10.07 10.60
N LYS A 153 7.82 11.15 10.22
CA LYS A 153 6.71 11.70 11.01
C LYS A 153 5.38 11.32 10.34
N GLY A 154 4.57 10.51 11.03
CA GLY A 154 3.24 10.15 10.58
C GLY A 154 2.24 11.28 10.83
N ILE A 155 1.85 12.00 9.79
CA ILE A 155 0.80 13.02 9.86
C ILE A 155 -0.55 12.30 9.81
N VAL A 156 -1.40 12.54 10.79
CA VAL A 156 -2.74 11.95 10.88
C VAL A 156 -3.76 12.96 10.39
N HIS A 157 -4.66 12.53 9.50
CA HIS A 157 -5.84 13.29 9.11
C HIS A 157 -7.11 12.56 9.55
N THR A 158 -8.08 13.32 10.07
CA THR A 158 -9.39 12.81 10.47
C THR A 158 -10.40 12.88 9.33
N ILE A 159 -11.48 12.09 9.42
CA ILE A 159 -12.44 11.89 8.33
C ILE A 159 -13.17 13.18 7.95
N GLY A 160 -13.86 13.83 8.89
CA GLY A 160 -14.81 14.90 8.60
C GLY A 160 -14.12 16.14 8.03
N GLY A 161 -13.12 16.65 8.74
CA GLY A 161 -12.39 17.85 8.35
C GLY A 161 -11.64 17.68 7.02
N TYR A 162 -10.95 16.54 6.83
CA TYR A 162 -10.17 16.31 5.62
C TYR A 162 -11.03 16.17 4.37
N LEU A 163 -12.12 15.40 4.43
CA LEU A 163 -13.02 15.20 3.29
C LEU A 163 -13.73 16.50 2.91
N LEU A 164 -14.18 17.28 3.89
CA LEU A 164 -14.82 18.58 3.65
C LEU A 164 -13.83 19.56 3.00
N TYR A 165 -12.62 19.69 3.55
CA TYR A 165 -11.60 20.59 3.01
C TYR A 165 -11.20 20.19 1.58
N SER A 166 -10.98 18.90 1.35
CA SER A 166 -10.64 18.36 0.02
C SER A 166 -11.74 18.66 -1.00
N TYR A 167 -13.01 18.45 -0.64
CA TYR A 167 -14.13 18.75 -1.53
C TYR A 167 -14.26 20.26 -1.82
N ILE A 168 -14.21 21.11 -0.78
CA ILE A 168 -14.36 22.56 -0.93
C ILE A 168 -13.23 23.12 -1.81
N THR A 169 -11.98 22.76 -1.51
CA THR A 169 -10.85 23.23 -2.31
C THR A 169 -10.91 22.71 -3.74
N PHE A 170 -11.29 21.43 -3.93
CA PHE A 170 -11.47 20.88 -5.26
C PHE A 170 -12.51 21.67 -6.07
N LYS A 171 -13.67 21.93 -5.46
CA LYS A 171 -14.76 22.67 -6.08
C LYS A 171 -14.39 24.11 -6.42
N TYR A 172 -13.83 24.87 -5.47
CA TYR A 172 -13.65 26.32 -5.61
C TYR A 172 -12.30 26.72 -6.22
N VAL A 173 -11.22 25.97 -5.96
CA VAL A 173 -9.88 26.31 -6.49
C VAL A 173 -9.73 25.82 -7.92
N PHE A 174 -10.13 24.57 -8.20
CA PHE A 174 -10.10 24.04 -9.57
C PHE A 174 -11.37 24.38 -10.36
N ASN A 175 -12.35 25.05 -9.73
CA ASN A 175 -13.62 25.43 -10.33
C ASN A 175 -14.33 24.24 -11.01
N TYR A 176 -14.30 23.09 -10.34
CA TYR A 176 -14.87 21.85 -10.86
C TYR A 176 -16.40 21.93 -10.96
N THR A 177 -16.93 21.48 -12.10
CA THR A 177 -18.36 21.34 -12.37
C THR A 177 -18.71 19.92 -12.84
N ASP A 178 -19.98 19.55 -12.69
CA ASP A 178 -20.44 18.20 -13.09
C ASP A 178 -20.19 17.96 -14.59
N GLY A 179 -19.43 16.90 -14.88
CA GLY A 179 -19.02 16.55 -16.24
C GLY A 179 -17.57 16.91 -16.57
N ASP A 180 -16.89 17.69 -15.73
CA ASP A 180 -15.46 17.97 -15.91
C ASP A 180 -14.62 16.71 -15.66
N VAL A 181 -13.52 16.59 -16.41
CA VAL A 181 -12.50 15.56 -16.22
C VAL A 181 -11.29 16.19 -15.56
N PHE A 182 -11.01 15.81 -14.32
CA PHE A 182 -9.82 16.25 -13.60
C PHE A 182 -8.67 15.28 -13.83
N PHE A 183 -7.48 15.84 -14.10
CA PHE A 183 -6.25 15.06 -14.27
C PHE A 183 -5.13 15.60 -13.39
N SER A 184 -4.75 14.82 -12.39
CA SER A 184 -3.54 15.06 -11.59
C SER A 184 -2.46 14.06 -11.98
N THR A 185 -1.26 14.56 -12.22
CA THR A 185 -0.06 13.76 -12.48
C THR A 185 0.70 13.42 -11.19
N ALA A 186 0.20 13.84 -10.04
CA ALA A 186 0.81 13.58 -8.74
C ALA A 186 0.75 12.08 -8.38
N ASP A 187 1.70 11.65 -7.55
CA ASP A 187 1.72 10.30 -6.99
C ASP A 187 0.94 10.30 -5.66
N LEU A 188 0.18 9.23 -5.40
CA LEU A 188 -0.67 9.09 -4.22
C LEU A 188 0.11 8.85 -2.91
N GLY A 189 1.43 8.64 -3.00
CA GLY A 189 2.32 8.58 -1.84
C GLY A 189 2.70 9.95 -1.24
N TRP A 190 2.02 11.03 -1.63
CA TRP A 190 2.25 12.42 -1.20
C TRP A 190 0.98 13.11 -0.72
#